data_AF-A0A9N9XFS3-F1
#
_entry.id   AF-A0A9N9XFS3-F1
#
_cell.length_a   1.000
_cell.length_b   1.000
_cell.length_c   1.000
_cell.angle_alpha   90.00
_cell.angle_beta   90.00
_cell.angle_gamma   90.00
#
_symmetry.space_group_name_H-M   'P 1'
#
loop_
_entity.id
_entity.type
_entity.pdbx_description
1 polymer ?
#
loop_
_entity_poly.entity_id
_entity_poly.type
_entity_poly.pdbx_seq_one_letter_code
_entity_poly.pdbx_strand_id
1 'polypeptide(L)'
;MSTDGLSLKQTQTIRRPEFPISVVSLSNVLGTTVSLSRLLQSPKLDLKKSTEAIEDTKCILQNKRSNAESVFSKLYYEVKEIAEQLDIELKKPRIVSRQICHQKPTC
;
A
#
# COMPACT_ATOMS: atom_id res chain seq x y z
N MET A 1 -17.42 2.18 -33.09
CA MET A 1 -16.31 2.78 -32.32
C MET A 1 -16.38 2.19 -30.92
N SER A 2 -15.37 1.40 -30.54
CA SER A 2 -15.36 0.58 -29.33
C SER A 2 -14.93 1.41 -28.11
N THR A 3 -15.85 2.16 -27.49
CA THR A 3 -15.57 2.96 -26.28
C THR A 3 -16.05 2.29 -24.99
N ASP A 4 -16.97 1.32 -25.08
CA ASP A 4 -17.65 0.78 -23.89
C ASP A 4 -16.86 -0.32 -23.19
N GLY A 5 -16.00 -1.04 -23.93
CA GLY A 5 -15.18 -2.12 -23.40
C GLY A 5 -14.04 -1.66 -22.48
N LEU A 6 -13.50 -0.45 -22.71
CA LEU A 6 -12.39 0.09 -21.92
C LEU A 6 -12.86 0.63 -20.56
N SER A 7 -14.02 1.30 -20.53
CA SER A 7 -14.64 1.79 -19.30
C SER A 7 -15.00 0.63 -18.34
N LEU A 8 -15.56 -0.46 -18.87
CA LEU A 8 -15.90 -1.64 -18.06
C LEU A 8 -14.66 -2.30 -17.42
N LYS A 9 -13.52 -2.33 -18.13
CA LYS A 9 -12.25 -2.90 -17.62
C LYS A 9 -11.68 -2.10 -16.46
N GLN A 10 -11.82 -0.77 -16.49
CA GLN A 10 -11.35 0.12 -15.42
C GLN A 10 -12.16 -0.10 -14.14
N THR A 11 -13.48 -0.13 -14.24
CA THR A 11 -14.37 -0.34 -13.08
C THR A 11 -14.17 -1.70 -12.43
N GLN A 12 -13.93 -2.74 -13.24
CA GLN A 12 -13.63 -4.09 -12.74
C GLN A 12 -12.30 -4.18 -12.00
N THR A 13 -11.30 -3.36 -12.38
CA THR A 13 -9.98 -3.35 -11.73
C THR A 13 -10.05 -2.70 -10.34
N ILE A 14 -10.85 -1.64 -10.19
CA ILE A 14 -11.06 -0.93 -8.92
C ILE A 14 -11.78 -1.81 -7.89
N ARG A 15 -12.63 -2.74 -8.36
CA ARG A 15 -13.35 -3.70 -7.50
C ARG A 15 -12.54 -4.93 -7.08
N ARG A 16 -11.29 -5.06 -7.54
CA ARG A 16 -10.42 -6.15 -7.09
C ARG A 16 -9.91 -5.85 -5.68
N PRO A 17 -9.86 -6.85 -4.77
CA PRO A 17 -9.46 -6.64 -3.38
C PRO A 17 -8.02 -6.11 -3.26
N GLU A 18 -7.14 -6.37 -4.22
CA GLU A 18 -5.77 -5.86 -4.22
C GLU A 18 -5.70 -4.34 -4.40
N PHE A 19 -6.70 -3.73 -5.05
CA PHE A 19 -6.75 -2.30 -5.30
C PHE A 19 -6.90 -1.47 -4.01
N PRO A 20 -7.96 -1.65 -3.19
CA PRO A 20 -8.10 -0.89 -1.95
C PRO A 20 -6.97 -1.18 -0.96
N ILE A 21 -6.48 -2.44 -0.89
CA ILE A 21 -5.29 -2.78 -0.07
C ILE A 21 -4.09 -1.93 -0.49
N SER A 22 -3.82 -1.85 -1.80
CA SER A 22 -2.68 -1.10 -2.33
C SER A 22 -2.84 0.39 -2.10
N VAL A 23 -4.03 0.94 -2.32
CA VAL A 23 -4.31 2.38 -2.16
C VAL A 23 -4.17 2.82 -0.70
N VAL A 24 -4.76 2.08 0.25
CA VAL A 24 -4.66 2.40 1.68
C VAL A 24 -3.22 2.27 2.17
N SER A 25 -2.51 1.21 1.76
CA SER A 25 -1.10 1.01 2.10
C SER A 25 -0.23 2.15 1.55
N LEU A 26 -0.44 2.53 0.30
CA LEU A 26 0.29 3.61 -0.35
C LEU A 26 -0.02 4.95 0.32
N SER A 27 -1.29 5.23 0.59
CA SER A 27 -1.75 6.42 1.31
C SER A 27 -1.09 6.54 2.68
N ASN A 28 -0.96 5.43 3.41
CA ASN A 28 -0.31 5.43 4.73
C ASN A 28 1.18 5.83 4.67
N VAL A 29 1.91 5.33 3.67
CA VAL A 29 3.33 5.65 3.48
C VAL A 29 3.47 7.09 2.99
N LEU A 30 2.74 7.46 1.94
CA LEU A 30 2.79 8.81 1.36
C LEU A 30 2.32 9.88 2.34
N GLY A 31 1.32 9.59 3.16
CA GLY A 31 0.87 10.49 4.22
C GLY A 31 1.94 10.74 5.28
N THR A 32 2.88 9.80 5.48
CA THR A 32 4.03 10.00 6.38
C THR A 32 5.10 10.86 5.71
N THR A 33 5.29 10.73 4.40
CA THR A 33 6.36 11.44 3.67
C THR A 33 5.92 12.78 3.09
N VAL A 34 4.63 13.09 3.03
CA VAL A 34 4.10 14.32 2.39
C VAL A 34 4.69 15.60 2.98
N SER A 35 4.83 15.67 4.31
CA SER A 35 5.40 16.82 5.00
C SER A 35 6.87 17.01 4.65
N LEU A 36 7.62 15.89 4.58
CA LEU A 36 9.00 15.90 4.14
C LEU A 36 9.12 16.31 2.67
N SER A 37 8.28 15.77 1.78
CA SER A 37 8.28 16.15 0.37
C SER A 37 8.04 17.64 0.18
N ARG A 38 7.08 18.23 0.92
CA ARG A 38 6.83 19.69 0.88
C ARG A 38 8.01 20.49 1.40
N LEU A 39 8.65 20.05 2.48
CA LEU A 39 9.83 20.72 3.02
C LEU A 39 10.98 20.71 2.02
N LEU A 40 11.26 19.56 1.40
CA LEU A 40 12.35 19.38 0.44
C LEU A 40 12.11 20.12 -0.88
N GLN A 41 10.85 20.32 -1.27
CA GLN A 41 10.47 21.06 -2.48
C GLN A 41 10.30 22.58 -2.21
N SER A 42 10.55 23.05 -0.99
CA SER A 42 10.43 24.47 -0.64
C SER A 42 11.50 25.31 -1.33
N PRO A 43 11.17 26.49 -1.87
CA PRO A 43 12.15 27.39 -2.50
C PRO A 43 13.16 27.96 -1.50
N LYS A 44 12.87 27.93 -0.19
CA LYS A 44 13.78 28.30 0.89
C LYS A 44 14.11 27.07 1.72
N LEU A 45 14.91 26.18 1.14
CA LEU A 45 15.32 24.94 1.79
C LEU A 45 16.33 25.23 2.91
N ASP A 46 15.94 24.94 4.15
CA ASP A 46 16.85 24.92 5.31
C ASP A 46 17.43 23.52 5.44
N LEU A 47 18.71 23.36 5.11
CA LEU A 47 19.38 22.05 5.11
C LEU A 47 19.40 21.39 6.49
N LYS A 48 19.55 22.18 7.56
CA LYS A 48 19.61 21.64 8.91
C LYS A 48 18.24 21.07 9.30
N LYS A 49 17.18 21.87 9.16
CA LYS A 49 15.81 21.42 9.44
C LYS A 49 15.36 20.28 8.53
N SER A 50 15.80 20.28 7.28
CA SER A 50 15.51 19.21 6.33
C SER A 50 16.16 17.90 6.75
N THR A 51 17.40 17.94 7.24
CA THR A 51 18.11 16.75 7.73
C THR A 51 17.44 16.18 8.98
N GLU A 52 17.04 17.04 9.92
CA GLU A 52 16.27 16.64 11.10
C GLU A 52 14.95 15.96 10.68
N ALA A 53 14.18 16.58 9.78
CA ALA A 53 12.93 16.02 9.28
C ALA A 53 13.09 14.69 8.52
N ILE A 54 14.22 14.48 7.83
CA ILE A 54 14.55 13.20 7.18
C ILE A 54 14.74 12.11 8.23
N GLU A 55 15.55 12.35 9.26
CA GLU A 55 15.81 11.37 10.31
C GLU A 55 14.53 11.07 11.13
N ASP A 56 13.69 12.08 11.40
CA ASP A 56 12.39 11.88 12.04
C ASP A 56 11.48 10.99 11.20
N THR A 57 11.37 11.28 9.89
CA THR A 57 10.56 10.48 8.96
C THR A 57 11.07 9.03 8.90
N LYS A 58 12.38 8.85 8.88
CA LYS A 58 13.03 7.52 8.91
C LYS A 58 12.73 6.78 10.20
N CYS A 59 12.79 7.45 11.36
CA CYS A 59 12.43 6.87 12.65
C CYS A 59 10.97 6.39 12.66
N ILE A 60 10.04 7.21 12.13
CA ILE A 60 8.62 6.82 12.02
C ILE A 60 8.45 5.59 11.12
N LEU A 61 9.11 5.55 9.96
CA LEU A 61 9.05 4.41 9.04
C LEU A 61 9.66 3.14 9.65
N GLN A 62 10.77 3.27 10.39
CA GLN A 62 11.38 2.17 11.14
C GLN A 62 10.44 1.65 12.22
N ASN A 63 9.82 2.54 13.00
CA ASN A 63 8.84 2.15 14.02
C ASN A 63 7.63 1.44 13.40
N LYS A 64 7.14 1.91 12.26
CA LYS A 64 6.08 1.22 11.50
C LYS A 64 6.52 -0.18 11.06
N ARG A 65 7.77 -0.34 10.61
CA ARG A 65 8.33 -1.62 10.18
C ARG A 65 8.52 -2.60 11.35
N SER A 66 8.99 -2.12 12.50
CA SER A 66 9.17 -2.95 13.70
C SER A 66 7.83 -3.37 14.31
N ASN A 67 6.80 -2.54 14.18
CA ASN A 67 5.44 -2.82 14.65
C ASN A 67 4.49 -3.25 13.52
N ALA A 68 5.05 -3.91 12.49
CA ALA A 68 4.33 -4.22 11.25
C ALA A 68 2.99 -4.92 11.50
N GLU A 69 2.93 -5.89 12.41
CA GLU A 69 1.68 -6.63 12.69
C GLU A 69 0.56 -5.71 13.19
N SER A 70 0.86 -4.83 14.14
CA SER A 70 -0.10 -3.85 14.67
C SER A 70 -0.52 -2.82 13.61
N VAL A 71 0.43 -2.33 12.83
CA VAL A 71 0.17 -1.34 11.78
C VAL A 71 -0.64 -1.94 10.64
N PHE A 72 -0.26 -3.10 10.12
CA PHE A 72 -0.98 -3.80 9.06
C PHE A 72 -2.36 -4.27 9.51
N SER A 73 -2.53 -4.69 10.77
CA SER A 73 -3.84 -5.04 11.30
C SER A 73 -4.81 -3.85 11.21
N LYS A 74 -4.38 -2.66 11.64
CA LYS A 74 -5.17 -1.42 11.52
C LYS A 74 -5.50 -1.08 10.06
N LEU A 75 -4.50 -1.12 9.18
CA LEU A 75 -4.71 -0.86 7.75
C LEU A 75 -5.67 -1.88 7.12
N TYR A 76 -5.61 -3.14 7.53
CA TYR A 76 -6.50 -4.18 7.04
C TYR A 76 -7.95 -3.94 7.47
N TYR A 77 -8.19 -3.50 8.72
CA TYR A 77 -9.53 -3.12 9.16
C TYR A 77 -10.09 -1.93 8.39
N GLU A 78 -9.28 -0.90 8.15
CA GLU A 78 -9.67 0.25 7.32
C GLU A 78 -10.05 -0.18 5.90
N VAL A 79 -9.25 -1.07 5.30
CA VAL A 79 -9.56 -1.66 3.98
C VAL A 79 -10.84 -2.49 4.03
N LYS A 80 -11.09 -3.21 5.12
CA LYS A 80 -12.31 -4.01 5.30
C LYS A 80 -13.56 -3.14 5.31
N GLU A 81 -13.54 -2.02 6.02
CA GLU A 81 -14.66 -1.06 6.03
C GLU A 81 -14.91 -0.49 4.63
N ILE A 82 -13.84 -0.10 3.91
CA ILE A 82 -13.94 0.41 2.54
C ILE A 82 -14.49 -0.67 1.59
N ALA A 83 -14.03 -1.91 1.75
CA ALA A 83 -14.45 -3.03 0.91
C ALA A 83 -15.93 -3.40 1.16
N GLU A 84 -16.40 -3.35 2.40
CA GLU A 84 -17.82 -3.54 2.74
C GLU A 84 -18.70 -2.46 2.11
N GLN A 85 -18.26 -1.19 2.12
CA GLN A 85 -18.99 -0.10 1.47
C GLN A 85 -19.05 -0.22 -0.06
N LEU A 86 -18.03 -0.83 -0.67
CA LEU A 86 -17.92 -1.01 -2.12
C LEU A 86 -18.42 -2.36 -2.62
N ASP A 87 -18.97 -3.21 -1.72
CA ASP A 87 -19.39 -4.59 -1.99
C ASP A 87 -18.27 -5.44 -2.64
N ILE A 88 -17.05 -5.32 -2.09
CA ILE A 88 -15.85 -6.05 -2.52
C ILE A 88 -15.55 -7.16 -1.51
N GLU A 89 -15.52 -8.41 -1.97
CA GLU A 89 -15.13 -9.55 -1.14
C GLU A 89 -13.61 -9.56 -0.91
N LEU A 90 -13.16 -9.27 0.32
CA LEU A 90 -11.77 -9.45 0.72
C LEU A 90 -11.47 -10.92 0.99
N LYS A 91 -10.96 -11.62 -0.03
CA LYS A 91 -10.41 -12.97 0.14
C LYS A 91 -8.99 -12.89 0.68
N LYS A 92 -8.76 -13.43 1.88
CA LYS A 92 -7.41 -13.68 2.38
C LYS A 92 -6.71 -14.68 1.44
N PRO A 93 -5.47 -14.41 0.97
CA PRO A 93 -4.75 -15.36 0.13
C PRO A 93 -4.67 -16.72 0.82
N ARG A 94 -4.98 -17.79 0.10
CA ARG A 94 -4.87 -19.15 0.60
C ARG A 94 -3.40 -19.42 0.94
N ILE A 95 -3.08 -19.56 2.22
CA ILE A 95 -1.76 -20.03 2.65
C ILE A 95 -1.68 -21.51 2.27
N VAL A 96 -0.97 -21.81 1.18
CA VAL A 96 -0.74 -23.20 0.77
C VAL A 96 0.32 -23.76 1.73
N SER A 97 -0.03 -24.79 2.49
CA SER A 97 0.88 -25.43 3.47
C SER A 97 2.10 -26.11 2.82
N ARG A 98 2.09 -26.33 1.50
CA ARG A 98 3.22 -26.80 0.70
C ARG A 98 3.34 -25.98 -0.58
N GLN A 99 4.50 -25.38 -0.80
CA GLN A 99 4.97 -25.10 -2.16
C GLN A 99 5.41 -26.42 -2.79
N ILE A 100 4.73 -26.86 -3.84
CA ILE A 100 5.23 -27.94 -4.69
C ILE A 100 6.08 -27.26 -5.76
N CYS A 101 7.39 -27.15 -5.52
CA CYS A 101 8.31 -26.88 -6.62
C CYS A 101 8.21 -28.08 -7.57
N HIS A 102 7.71 -27.86 -8.79
CA HIS A 102 7.69 -28.86 -9.85
C HIS A 102 9.13 -29.07 -10.33
N GLN A 103 9.93 -29.82 -9.55
CA GLN A 103 11.23 -30.31 -9.98
C GLN A 103 11.00 -31.16 -11.22
N LYS A 104 11.31 -30.62 -12.40
CA LYS A 104 11.37 -31.43 -13.61
C LYS A 104 12.45 -32.49 -13.40
N PRO A 105 12.19 -33.77 -13.69
CA PRO A 105 13.23 -34.77 -13.67
C PRO A 105 14.29 -34.38 -14.70
N THR A 106 15.52 -34.20 -14.24
CA THR A 106 16.70 -34.17 -15.10
C THR A 106 16.81 -35.52 -15.79
N CYS A 107 16.54 -35.55 -17.09
CA CYS A 107 17.07 -36.54 -18.00
C CYS A 107 18.49 -36.12 -18.41
#